data_AF-H2JB26-F1
#
_entry.id   AF-H2JB26-F1
#
_cell.length_a   1.000
_cell.length_b   1.000
_cell.length_c   1.000
_cell.angle_alpha   90.00
_cell.angle_beta   90.00
_cell.angle_gamma   90.00
#
_symmetry.space_group_name_H-M   'P 1'
#
loop_
_entity.id
_entity.type
_entity.pdbx_description
1 polymer ?
#
loop_
_entity_poly.entity_id
_entity_poly.type
_entity_poly.pdbx_seq_one_letter_code
_entity_poly.pdbx_strand_id
1 'polypeptide(L)'
;MTVLERLKLELSNKEYFTDQEYTTFLQENNLTATDNYDKTTMQKSLLFAVIDILEAVSNNVDLMRRVETEFLTTTDAAKFLKQRIQDLKDRIASIPDVNEEYSPFSLMFTRK
;
A
#
# COMPACT_ATOMS: atom_id res chain seq x y z
N MET A 1 -18.12 1.60 -2.92
CA MET A 1 -16.83 2.26 -3.23
C MET A 1 -15.99 1.20 -3.92
N THR A 2 -15.54 1.50 -5.12
CA THR A 2 -14.72 0.58 -5.91
C THR A 2 -13.30 0.48 -5.34
N VAL A 3 -12.59 -0.58 -5.70
CA VAL A 3 -11.17 -0.73 -5.32
C VAL A 3 -10.34 0.45 -5.86
N LEU A 4 -10.61 0.92 -7.08
CA LEU A 4 -9.94 2.09 -7.65
C LEU A 4 -10.17 3.36 -6.83
N GLU A 5 -11.42 3.66 -6.47
CA GLU A 5 -11.74 4.82 -5.63
C GLU A 5 -11.05 4.73 -4.27
N ARG A 6 -10.98 3.52 -3.69
CA ARG A 6 -10.29 3.30 -2.42
C ARG A 6 -8.79 3.52 -2.54
N LEU A 7 -8.16 3.06 -3.63
CA LEU A 7 -6.74 3.27 -3.91
C LEU A 7 -6.42 4.77 -4.01
N LYS A 8 -7.25 5.52 -4.77
CA LYS A 8 -7.10 6.99 -4.88
C LYS A 8 -7.18 7.69 -3.52
N LEU A 9 -8.06 7.22 -2.62
CA LEU A 9 -8.14 7.76 -1.26
C LEU A 9 -6.88 7.50 -0.42
N GLU A 10 -6.26 6.31 -0.51
CA GLU A 10 -5.01 6.02 0.22
C GLU A 10 -3.83 6.86 -0.32
N LEU A 11 -3.87 7.22 -1.61
CA LEU A 11 -2.95 8.18 -2.25
C LEU A 11 -3.36 9.64 -2.01
N SER A 12 -4.34 9.92 -1.15
CA SER A 12 -4.84 11.28 -0.85
C SER A 12 -5.34 12.05 -2.09
N ASN A 13 -5.90 11.34 -3.07
CA ASN A 13 -6.34 11.84 -4.38
C ASN A 13 -5.23 12.50 -5.21
N LYS A 14 -3.98 12.13 -4.97
CA LYS A 14 -2.85 12.58 -5.78
C LYS A 14 -2.75 11.72 -7.03
N GLU A 15 -2.81 12.36 -8.20
CA GLU A 15 -2.77 11.70 -9.51
C GLU A 15 -1.31 11.57 -9.98
N TYR A 16 -0.61 10.56 -9.48
CA TYR A 16 0.74 10.22 -9.95
C TYR A 16 0.73 9.52 -11.32
N PHE A 17 -0.28 8.69 -11.57
CA PHE A 17 -0.47 7.91 -12.79
C PHE A 17 -1.91 7.99 -13.30
N THR A 18 -2.16 7.47 -14.50
CA THR A 18 -3.48 7.36 -15.10
C THR A 18 -4.31 6.20 -14.52
N ASP A 19 -5.63 6.26 -14.66
CA ASP A 19 -6.54 5.19 -14.19
C ASP A 19 -6.25 3.83 -14.82
N GLN A 20 -5.72 3.81 -16.05
CA GLN A 20 -5.30 2.59 -16.72
C GLN A 20 -4.06 1.99 -16.04
N GLU A 21 -3.06 2.80 -15.72
CA GLU A 21 -1.86 2.35 -15.00
C GLU A 21 -2.20 1.87 -13.59
N TYR A 22 -3.07 2.58 -12.86
CA TYR A 22 -3.57 2.12 -11.57
C TYR A 22 -4.30 0.78 -11.66
N THR A 23 -5.05 0.56 -12.74
CA THR A 23 -5.72 -0.73 -12.97
C THR A 23 -4.69 -1.84 -13.18
N THR A 24 -3.57 -1.58 -13.87
CA THR A 24 -2.48 -2.56 -14.01
C THR A 24 -1.87 -2.93 -12.65
N PHE A 25 -1.52 -1.95 -11.82
CA PHE A 25 -0.97 -2.22 -10.48
C PHE A 25 -1.93 -2.99 -9.58
N LEU A 26 -3.24 -2.72 -9.69
CA LEU A 26 -4.27 -3.48 -8.99
C LEU A 26 -4.34 -4.92 -9.50
N GLN A 27 -4.29 -5.13 -10.82
CA GLN A 27 -4.32 -6.46 -11.42
C GLN A 27 -3.09 -7.30 -11.01
N GLU A 28 -1.91 -6.71 -10.95
CA GLU A 28 -0.68 -7.37 -10.45
C GLU A 28 -0.82 -7.84 -9.00
N ASN A 29 -1.63 -7.13 -8.21
CA ASN A 29 -1.93 -7.45 -6.82
C ASN A 29 -3.22 -8.30 -6.64
N ASN A 30 -3.72 -8.92 -7.71
CA ASN A 30 -4.94 -9.73 -7.74
C ASN A 30 -6.21 -8.97 -7.34
N LEU A 31 -6.29 -7.68 -7.68
CA LEU A 31 -7.45 -6.83 -7.43
C LEU A 31 -8.06 -6.33 -8.74
N THR A 32 -9.38 -6.35 -8.85
CA THR A 32 -10.09 -5.74 -9.97
C THR A 32 -10.49 -4.32 -9.60
N ALA A 33 -10.11 -3.34 -10.42
CA ALA A 33 -10.43 -1.93 -10.20
C ALA A 33 -11.93 -1.64 -10.05
N THR A 34 -12.78 -2.39 -10.75
CA THR A 34 -14.25 -2.24 -10.75
C THR A 34 -14.96 -2.95 -9.61
N ASP A 35 -14.27 -3.84 -8.88
CA ASP A 35 -14.89 -4.60 -7.80
C ASP A 35 -15.22 -3.70 -6.61
N ASN A 36 -16.21 -4.09 -5.81
CA ASN A 36 -16.54 -3.39 -4.58
C ASN A 36 -15.52 -3.75 -3.50
N TYR A 37 -14.91 -2.73 -2.90
CA TYR A 37 -13.83 -2.93 -1.93
C TYR A 37 -14.33 -3.60 -0.64
N ASP A 38 -13.72 -4.73 -0.29
CA ASP A 38 -13.89 -5.40 1.00
C ASP A 38 -12.62 -5.26 1.86
N LYS A 39 -12.75 -4.56 2.98
CA LYS A 39 -11.64 -4.33 3.91
C LYS A 39 -11.09 -5.61 4.52
N THR A 40 -11.92 -6.63 4.72
CA THR A 40 -11.49 -7.85 5.45
C THR A 40 -10.53 -8.71 4.63
N THR A 41 -10.73 -8.74 3.31
CA THR A 41 -10.00 -9.62 2.39
C THR A 41 -9.00 -8.84 1.53
N MET A 42 -9.35 -7.62 1.09
CA MET A 42 -8.58 -6.86 0.09
C MET A 42 -7.62 -5.84 0.69
N GLN A 43 -7.67 -5.57 2.00
CA GLN A 43 -6.84 -4.52 2.62
C GLN A 43 -5.34 -4.75 2.46
N LYS A 44 -4.84 -5.98 2.63
CA LYS A 44 -3.41 -6.29 2.47
C LYS A 44 -2.97 -6.09 1.01
N SER A 45 -3.67 -6.70 0.06
CA SER A 45 -3.40 -6.57 -1.38
C SER A 45 -3.45 -5.12 -1.86
N LEU A 46 -4.38 -4.32 -1.33
CA LEU A 46 -4.47 -2.91 -1.67
C LEU A 46 -3.25 -2.13 -1.16
N LEU A 47 -2.79 -2.40 0.06
CA LEU A 47 -1.61 -1.74 0.61
C LEU A 47 -0.33 -2.12 -0.15
N PHE A 48 -0.23 -3.36 -0.65
CA PHE A 48 0.86 -3.76 -1.55
C PHE A 48 0.83 -2.98 -2.86
N ALA A 49 -0.34 -2.88 -3.52
CA ALA A 49 -0.47 -2.07 -4.73
C ALA A 49 -0.08 -0.58 -4.50
N VAL A 50 -0.42 -0.02 -3.34
CA VAL A 50 0.00 1.34 -2.96
C VAL A 50 1.53 1.42 -2.80
N ILE A 51 2.16 0.42 -2.20
CA ILE A 51 3.63 0.37 -2.09
C ILE A 51 4.27 0.29 -3.47
N ASP A 52 3.77 -0.55 -4.37
CA ASP A 52 4.32 -0.70 -5.73
C ASP A 52 4.25 0.62 -6.51
N ILE A 53 3.12 1.34 -6.39
CA ILE A 53 2.95 2.68 -6.96
C ILE A 53 3.97 3.66 -6.37
N LEU A 54 4.14 3.68 -5.04
CA LEU A 54 5.10 4.58 -4.39
C LEU A 54 6.55 4.23 -4.70
N GLU A 55 6.89 2.95 -4.90
CA GLU A 55 8.21 2.52 -5.36
C GLU A 55 8.45 2.95 -6.82
N ALA A 56 7.45 2.84 -7.69
CA ALA A 56 7.50 3.39 -9.05
C ALA A 56 7.67 4.91 -9.07
N VAL A 57 6.96 5.65 -8.20
CA VAL A 57 7.15 7.09 -8.02
C VAL A 57 8.54 7.39 -7.43
N SER A 58 9.07 6.56 -6.54
CA SER A 58 10.41 6.75 -5.98
C SER A 58 11.51 6.56 -7.02
N ASN A 59 11.30 5.74 -8.05
CA ASN A 59 12.22 5.63 -9.19
C ASN A 59 12.25 6.91 -10.03
N ASN A 60 11.16 7.69 -10.04
CA ASN A 60 11.06 8.96 -10.72
C ASN A 60 10.52 10.06 -9.79
N VAL A 61 11.39 10.57 -8.93
CA VAL A 61 11.06 11.58 -7.91
C VAL A 61 10.52 12.89 -8.52
N ASP A 62 10.82 13.17 -9.80
CA ASP A 62 10.27 14.33 -10.51
C ASP A 62 8.76 14.21 -10.77
N LEU A 63 8.21 13.00 -10.86
CA LEU A 63 6.75 12.80 -10.88
C LEU A 63 6.11 13.29 -9.58
N MET A 64 6.72 12.96 -8.43
CA MET A 64 6.22 13.40 -7.14
C MET A 64 6.24 14.92 -7.01
N ARG A 65 7.34 15.56 -7.41
CA ARG A 65 7.50 17.02 -7.35
C ARG A 65 6.60 17.78 -8.31
N ARG A 66 6.14 17.15 -9.39
CA ARG A 66 5.15 17.73 -10.31
C ARG A 66 3.76 17.79 -9.66
N VAL A 67 3.41 16.76 -8.89
CA VAL A 67 2.10 16.66 -8.21
C VAL A 67 2.11 17.47 -6.91
N GLU A 68 3.23 17.50 -6.20
CA GLU A 68 3.38 18.19 -4.93
C GLU A 68 4.43 19.29 -5.01
N THR A 69 3.98 20.55 -4.99
CA THR A 69 4.86 21.72 -5.04
C THR A 69 5.47 22.10 -3.69
N GLU A 70 5.15 21.36 -2.63
CA GLU A 70 5.61 21.65 -1.26
C GLU A 70 7.09 21.26 -1.02
N PHE A 71 7.67 20.41 -1.89
CA PHE A 71 9.04 19.97 -1.74
C PHE A 71 10.03 20.87 -2.50
N LEU A 72 10.93 21.50 -1.75
CA LEU A 72 11.99 22.36 -2.28
C LEU A 72 13.12 21.56 -2.96
N THR A 73 13.43 20.35 -2.48
CA THR A 73 14.52 19.52 -3.00
C THR A 73 14.06 18.09 -3.33
N THR A 74 14.74 17.46 -4.29
CA THR A 74 14.54 16.05 -4.63
C THR A 74 14.86 15.12 -3.46
N THR A 75 15.83 15.49 -2.63
CA THR A 75 16.22 14.72 -1.44
C THR A 75 15.10 14.68 -0.40
N ASP A 76 14.40 15.79 -0.17
CA ASP A 76 13.31 15.84 0.81
C ASP A 76 12.09 15.05 0.35
N ALA A 77 11.75 15.16 -0.94
CA ALA A 77 10.71 14.34 -1.58
C ALA A 77 11.03 12.83 -1.48
N ALA A 78 12.27 12.44 -1.79
CA ALA A 78 12.71 11.04 -1.70
C ALA A 78 12.70 10.51 -0.25
N LYS A 79 13.06 11.33 0.74
CA LYS A 79 12.98 10.95 2.16
C LYS A 79 11.53 10.74 2.59
N PHE A 80 10.63 11.65 2.21
CA PHE A 80 9.21 11.53 2.52
C PHE A 80 8.61 10.25 1.92
N LEU A 81 8.93 9.93 0.65
CA LEU A 81 8.48 8.67 0.03
C LEU A 81 8.98 7.44 0.79
N LYS A 82 10.27 7.40 1.13
CA LYS A 82 10.85 6.28 1.89
C LYS A 82 10.18 6.10 3.25
N GLN A 83 9.94 7.19 3.97
CA GLN A 83 9.23 7.15 5.25
C GLN A 83 7.80 6.65 5.08
N ARG A 84 7.09 7.15 4.05
CA ARG A 84 5.72 6.70 3.77
C ARG A 84 5.65 5.22 3.40
N ILE A 85 6.59 4.73 2.59
CA ILE A 85 6.70 3.31 2.24
C ILE A 85 6.95 2.48 3.51
N GLN A 86 7.82 2.94 4.40
CA GLN A 86 8.08 2.25 5.68
C GLN A 86 6.81 2.21 6.55
N ASP A 87 6.10 3.33 6.72
CA ASP A 87 4.86 3.38 7.50
C ASP A 87 3.80 2.41 6.95
N LEU A 88 3.72 2.26 5.63
CA LEU A 88 2.82 1.30 4.98
C LEU A 88 3.25 -0.14 5.22
N LYS A 89 4.55 -0.45 5.15
CA LYS A 89 5.10 -1.78 5.48
C LYS A 89 4.84 -2.15 6.94
N ASP A 90 5.04 -1.21 7.86
CA ASP A 90 4.76 -1.39 9.29
C ASP A 90 3.26 -1.60 9.53
N ARG A 91 2.41 -0.85 8.79
CA ARG A 91 0.95 -1.04 8.84
C ARG A 91 0.53 -2.41 8.32
N ILE A 92 1.15 -2.93 7.25
CA ILE A 92 0.91 -4.30 6.77
C ILE A 92 1.34 -5.32 7.84
N ALA A 93 2.51 -5.15 8.44
CA ALA A 93 3.01 -6.02 9.51
C ALA A 93 2.13 -6.01 10.76
N SER A 94 1.47 -4.87 11.04
CA SER A 94 0.53 -4.74 12.16
C SER A 94 -0.82 -5.41 11.94
N ILE A 95 -1.16 -5.83 10.71
CA ILE A 95 -2.41 -6.55 10.43
C ILE A 95 -2.18 -8.03 10.81
N PRO A 96 -2.73 -8.51 11.94
CA PRO A 96 -2.58 -9.90 12.34
C PRO A 96 -3.13 -10.79 11.22
N ASP A 97 -2.34 -11.78 10.79
CA ASP A 97 -2.88 -12.83 9.97
C ASP A 97 -3.91 -13.61 10.80
N VAL A 98 -5.15 -13.61 10.33
CA VAL A 98 -6.26 -14.37 10.93
C VAL A 98 -5.99 -15.89 10.98
N ASN A 99 -4.86 -16.34 10.43
CA ASN A 99 -4.37 -17.72 10.41
C ASN A 99 -3.25 -18.02 11.42
N GLU A 100 -2.99 -17.15 12.41
CA GLU A 100 -2.41 -17.67 13.66
C GLU A 100 -3.52 -18.36 14.47
N GLU A 101 -4.00 -19.49 13.94
CA GLU A 101 -4.65 -20.48 14.78
C GLU A 101 -3.68 -20.81 15.91
N TYR A 102 -4.10 -20.45 17.11
CA TYR A 102 -3.47 -20.75 18.38
C TYR A 102 -3.18 -22.25 18.46
N SER A 103 -2.02 -22.68 17.94
CA SER A 103 -1.74 -24.10 17.81
C SER A 103 -1.60 -24.68 19.23
N PRO A 104 -2.46 -25.63 19.64
CA PRO A 104 -2.46 -26.19 21.00
C PRO A 104 -1.12 -26.82 21.41
N PHE A 105 -0.23 -27.08 20.44
CA PHE A 105 1.13 -27.56 20.66
C PHE A 105 2.01 -26.57 21.44
N SER A 106 1.74 -25.26 21.38
CA SER A 106 2.51 -24.28 22.17
C SER A 106 2.26 -24.41 23.68
N LEU A 107 1.15 -25.02 24.10
CA LEU A 107 0.83 -25.28 25.52
C LEU A 107 1.47 -26.57 26.05
N MET A 108 2.10 -27.38 25.20
CA MET A 108 2.70 -28.66 25.62
C MET A 108 4.07 -28.49 26.28
N PHE A 109 4.74 -27.35 26.09
CA PHE A 109 6.08 -27.08 26.61
C PHE A 109 6.13 -26.20 27.86
N THR A 110 4.98 -25.70 28.35
CA THR A 110 4.93 -24.78 29.50
C THR A 110 4.55 -25.45 30.83
N ARG A 111 4.42 -26.77 30.87
CA ARG A 111 4.35 -27.51 32.13
C ARG A 111 5.68 -28.20 32.40
N LYS A 112 6.51 -27.55 33.22
CA LYS A 112 7.61 -28.20 33.94
C LYS A 112 7.42 -27.98 35.43
#